data_AF-A0A1V3PIM1-F1
#
_entry.id   AF-A0A1V3PIM1-F1
#
_cell.length_a   1.000
_cell.length_b   1.000
_cell.length_c   1.000
_cell.angle_alpha   90.00
_cell.angle_beta   90.00
_cell.angle_gamma   90.00
#
_symmetry.space_group_name_H-M   'P 1'
#
loop_
_entity.id
_entity.type
_entity.pdbx_description
1 polymer ?
#
loop_
_entity_poly.entity_id
_entity_poly.type
_entity_poly.pdbx_seq_one_letter_code
_entity_poly.pdbx_strand_id
1 'polypeptide(L)'
;MRSIIQILTTELFGRSLSISQINPPRPDIVGIGMSCWDGYAIPLAHRLAYKNTYYHQAPHLDITNIEPSMEGTLDFVVSTDVFEHVEPPVSRAFENAKKLLKPGGAFIFSVPFSHPGEEMVPTQEHFPDLNDYSITKTPKGYQLKNTTRDGRVQYFDDLIFHGGPGSTLEMRVFSESSMLDELTRAGFDEITIYSGSDLRHGIYWPQKWSVPLSARVSRKTKSDP
;
A
#
# COMPACT_ATOMS: atom_id res chain seq x y z
N MET A 1 5.09 12.14 -1.09
CA MET A 1 5.44 11.76 -2.48
C MET A 1 6.95 11.64 -2.72
N ARG A 2 7.78 12.69 -2.51
CA ARG A 2 9.25 12.54 -2.63
C ARG A 2 9.82 11.47 -1.70
N SER A 3 9.23 11.34 -0.52
CA SER A 3 9.50 10.26 0.44
C SER A 3 9.35 8.86 -0.13
N ILE A 4 8.38 8.61 -1.00
CA ILE A 4 8.20 7.30 -1.64
C ILE A 4 9.40 6.96 -2.51
N ILE A 5 9.91 7.93 -3.26
CA ILE A 5 11.11 7.77 -4.10
C ILE A 5 12.37 7.65 -3.26
N GLN A 6 12.47 8.43 -2.17
CA GLN A 6 13.57 8.31 -1.21
C GLN A 6 13.65 6.88 -0.65
N ILE A 7 12.52 6.33 -0.19
CA ILE A 7 12.45 4.98 0.37
C ILE A 7 12.78 3.97 -0.73
N LEU A 8 12.08 4.02 -1.86
CA LEU A 8 12.31 3.12 -2.98
C LEU A 8 13.79 3.05 -3.37
N THR A 9 14.43 4.20 -3.54
CA THR A 9 15.84 4.25 -3.93
C THR A 9 16.79 3.82 -2.81
N THR A 10 16.44 4.08 -1.56
CA THR A 10 17.18 3.57 -0.40
C THR A 10 17.11 2.04 -0.37
N GLU A 11 15.93 1.46 -0.58
CA GLU A 11 15.74 0.01 -0.59
C GLU A 11 16.43 -0.69 -1.78
N LEU A 12 16.42 -0.05 -2.95
CA LEU A 12 17.00 -0.64 -4.17
C LEU A 12 18.52 -0.41 -4.30
N PHE A 13 19.03 0.72 -3.83
CA PHE A 13 20.40 1.18 -4.09
C PHE A 13 21.21 1.50 -2.82
N GLY A 14 20.64 1.31 -1.64
CA GLY A 14 21.28 1.59 -0.35
C GLY A 14 21.46 3.07 -0.03
N ARG A 15 20.87 3.97 -0.82
CA ARG A 15 20.95 5.43 -0.64
C ARG A 15 19.78 6.15 -1.30
N SER A 16 19.37 7.27 -0.72
CA SER A 16 18.37 8.16 -1.32
C SER A 16 18.90 8.80 -2.60
N LEU A 17 18.19 8.58 -3.71
CA LEU A 17 18.45 9.16 -5.02
C LEU A 17 17.21 9.87 -5.54
N SER A 18 17.41 10.95 -6.31
CA SER A 18 16.38 11.42 -7.24
C SER A 18 16.21 10.42 -8.39
N ILE A 19 15.04 10.41 -9.03
CA ILE A 19 14.79 9.54 -10.19
C ILE A 19 15.83 9.77 -11.30
N SER A 20 16.23 11.03 -11.53
CA SER A 20 17.24 11.39 -12.53
C SER A 20 18.64 10.85 -12.24
N GLN A 21 18.96 10.54 -10.98
CA GLN A 21 20.23 9.93 -10.57
C GLN A 21 20.28 8.42 -10.79
N ILE A 22 19.16 7.78 -11.16
CA ILE A 22 19.14 6.39 -11.65
C ILE A 22 19.72 6.40 -13.07
N ASN A 23 21.05 6.35 -13.15
CA ASN A 23 21.79 6.40 -14.40
C ASN A 23 22.99 5.43 -14.35
N PRO A 24 23.14 4.52 -15.33
CA PRO A 24 22.24 4.28 -16.46
C PRO A 24 20.86 3.75 -16.02
N PRO A 25 19.82 3.79 -16.89
CA PRO A 25 18.55 3.10 -16.63
C PRO A 25 18.76 1.61 -16.29
N ARG A 26 17.90 1.09 -15.43
CA ARG A 26 17.93 -0.29 -14.89
C ARG A 26 16.64 -1.04 -15.25
N PRO A 27 16.46 -1.43 -16.52
CA PRO A 27 15.28 -2.20 -16.95
C PRO A 27 15.26 -3.62 -16.37
N ASP A 28 16.37 -4.07 -15.77
CA ASP A 28 16.47 -5.32 -15.03
C ASP A 28 15.79 -5.28 -13.66
N ILE A 29 15.48 -4.09 -13.12
CA ILE A 29 14.71 -3.92 -11.89
C ILE A 29 13.25 -3.70 -12.28
N VAL A 30 12.40 -4.65 -11.91
CA VAL A 30 10.99 -4.72 -12.28
C VAL A 30 10.12 -4.37 -11.08
N GLY A 31 9.14 -3.48 -11.27
CA GLY A 31 8.19 -3.18 -10.20
C GLY A 31 6.89 -2.60 -10.70
N ILE A 32 5.90 -2.57 -9.81
CA ILE A 32 4.59 -2.00 -10.11
C ILE A 32 4.17 -0.96 -9.08
N GLY A 33 3.29 -0.07 -9.50
CA GLY A 33 2.59 0.87 -8.64
C GLY A 33 1.09 0.60 -8.59
N MET A 34 0.43 0.97 -7.50
CA MET A 34 -1.04 0.94 -7.37
C MET A 34 -1.57 2.37 -7.40
N SER A 35 -2.10 2.80 -8.55
CA SER A 35 -2.62 4.15 -8.80
C SER A 35 -1.66 5.27 -8.36
N CYS A 36 -0.37 5.04 -8.52
CA CYS A 36 0.68 5.98 -8.13
C CYS A 36 0.60 7.27 -8.93
N TRP A 37 0.91 8.42 -8.33
CA TRP A 37 0.80 9.70 -9.04
C TRP A 37 1.86 9.85 -10.15
N ASP A 38 1.36 10.32 -11.29
CA ASP A 38 2.09 10.42 -12.56
C ASP A 38 3.40 11.20 -12.47
N GLY A 39 3.46 12.20 -11.57
CA GLY A 39 4.65 13.02 -11.40
C GLY A 39 5.88 12.24 -10.92
N TYR A 40 5.73 11.04 -10.34
CA TYR A 40 6.85 10.10 -10.19
C TYR A 40 6.71 8.84 -11.04
N ALA A 41 5.50 8.37 -11.32
CA ALA A 41 5.30 7.11 -12.04
C ALA A 41 5.88 7.16 -13.46
N ILE A 42 5.62 8.24 -14.20
CA ILE A 42 6.12 8.44 -15.57
C ILE A 42 7.66 8.50 -15.61
N PRO A 43 8.35 9.39 -14.86
CA PRO A 43 9.82 9.43 -14.90
C PRO A 43 10.45 8.14 -14.38
N LEU A 44 9.82 7.43 -13.44
CA LEU A 44 10.33 6.14 -12.96
C LEU A 44 10.28 5.06 -14.05
N ALA A 45 9.22 5.02 -14.87
CA ALA A 45 9.10 4.10 -16.02
C ALA A 45 10.16 4.35 -17.11
N HIS A 46 10.75 5.54 -17.17
CA HIS A 46 11.90 5.81 -18.04
C HIS A 46 13.24 5.32 -17.47
N ARG A 47 13.29 4.97 -16.18
CA ARG A 47 14.53 4.59 -15.48
C ARG A 47 14.56 3.15 -15.01
N LEU A 48 13.42 2.54 -14.71
CA LEU A 48 13.25 1.14 -14.28
C LEU A 48 12.21 0.46 -15.18
N ALA A 49 12.10 -0.88 -15.14
CA ALA A 49 10.97 -1.59 -15.71
C ALA A 49 9.74 -1.46 -14.79
N TYR A 50 9.22 -0.24 -14.71
CA TYR A 50 8.14 0.14 -13.80
C TYR A 50 6.80 0.30 -14.55
N LYS A 51 5.74 -0.26 -13.98
CA LYS A 51 4.38 -0.16 -14.52
C LYS A 51 3.40 0.30 -13.45
N ASN A 52 2.76 1.45 -13.64
CA ASN A 52 1.65 1.85 -12.78
C ASN A 52 0.40 1.04 -13.15
N THR A 53 -0.33 0.54 -12.16
CA THR A 53 -1.52 -0.31 -12.33
C THR A 53 -2.73 0.29 -11.62
N TYR A 54 -3.94 -0.10 -12.03
CA TYR A 54 -5.19 0.46 -11.53
C TYR A 54 -6.21 -0.63 -11.27
N TYR A 55 -7.10 -0.40 -10.30
CA TYR A 55 -8.22 -1.32 -10.05
C TYR A 55 -9.25 -1.28 -11.19
N HIS A 56 -9.65 -0.07 -11.60
CA HIS A 56 -10.79 0.17 -12.48
C HIS A 56 -10.46 0.19 -13.99
N GLN A 57 -9.18 0.18 -14.38
CA GLN A 57 -8.79 0.29 -15.79
C GLN A 57 -7.45 -0.40 -16.09
N ALA A 58 -7.19 -0.64 -17.37
CA ALA A 58 -5.92 -1.17 -17.81
C ALA A 58 -4.78 -0.17 -17.54
N PRO A 59 -3.58 -0.64 -17.15
CA PRO A 59 -3.27 -2.02 -16.79
C PRO A 59 -3.84 -2.39 -15.41
N HIS A 60 -4.62 -3.47 -15.36
CA HIS A 60 -5.38 -3.84 -14.19
C HIS A 60 -4.53 -4.52 -13.11
N LEU A 61 -4.83 -4.21 -11.84
CA LEU A 61 -4.42 -4.99 -10.69
C LEU A 61 -5.53 -4.94 -9.62
N ASP A 62 -6.03 -6.12 -9.25
CA ASP A 62 -6.77 -6.31 -8.00
C ASP A 62 -5.82 -6.98 -7.00
N ILE A 63 -5.38 -6.25 -5.98
CA ILE A 63 -4.44 -6.77 -4.98
C ILE A 63 -5.06 -7.89 -4.13
N THR A 64 -6.39 -8.00 -4.08
CA THR A 64 -7.08 -9.07 -3.36
C THR A 64 -7.18 -10.36 -4.18
N ASN A 65 -6.96 -10.29 -5.49
CA ASN A 65 -7.05 -11.40 -6.42
C ASN A 65 -5.99 -11.28 -7.53
N ILE A 66 -4.73 -11.53 -7.15
CA ILE A 66 -3.60 -11.46 -8.08
C ILE A 66 -3.56 -12.65 -9.04
N GLU A 67 -3.08 -12.41 -10.25
CA GLU A 67 -2.81 -13.49 -11.21
C GLU A 67 -1.63 -14.36 -10.73
N PRO A 68 -1.77 -15.71 -10.68
CA PRO A 68 -0.70 -16.59 -10.21
C PRO A 68 0.62 -16.44 -10.97
N SER A 69 0.56 -16.01 -12.23
CA SER A 69 1.75 -15.78 -13.06
C SER A 69 2.60 -14.59 -12.60
N MET A 70 2.08 -13.72 -11.74
CA MET A 70 2.80 -12.57 -11.19
C MET A 70 3.55 -12.90 -9.89
N GLU A 71 3.32 -14.06 -9.28
CA GLU A 71 3.97 -14.43 -8.03
C GLU A 71 5.49 -14.50 -8.18
N GLY A 72 6.23 -13.85 -7.28
CA GLY A 72 7.69 -13.86 -7.26
C GLY A 72 8.34 -13.17 -8.45
N THR A 73 7.64 -12.27 -9.14
CA THR A 73 8.15 -11.64 -10.38
C THR A 73 8.68 -10.23 -10.21
N LEU A 74 8.40 -9.57 -9.08
CA LEU A 74 8.71 -8.16 -8.88
C LEU A 74 9.86 -7.93 -7.90
N ASP A 75 10.75 -7.00 -8.21
CA ASP A 75 11.77 -6.52 -7.28
C ASP A 75 11.18 -5.52 -6.28
N PHE A 76 10.10 -4.81 -6.65
CA PHE A 76 9.39 -3.93 -5.74
C PHE A 76 7.92 -3.70 -6.11
N VAL A 77 7.13 -3.31 -5.10
CA VAL A 77 5.74 -2.86 -5.24
C VAL A 77 5.62 -1.50 -4.53
N VAL A 78 4.94 -0.54 -5.14
CA VAL A 78 4.62 0.76 -4.52
C VAL A 78 3.10 0.89 -4.36
N SER A 79 2.64 1.22 -3.15
CA SER A 79 1.22 1.47 -2.89
C SER A 79 1.05 2.65 -1.94
N THR A 80 0.30 3.67 -2.34
CA THR A 80 0.08 4.87 -1.52
C THR A 80 -1.39 5.15 -1.42
N ASP A 81 -1.94 5.12 -0.20
CA ASP A 81 -3.33 5.48 0.10
C ASP A 81 -4.32 4.59 -0.67
N VAL A 82 -4.07 3.28 -0.64
CA VAL A 82 -4.88 2.24 -1.32
C VAL A 82 -5.45 1.24 -0.31
N PHE A 83 -4.64 0.82 0.68
CA PHE A 83 -4.97 -0.30 1.55
C PHE A 83 -6.08 0.02 2.56
N GLU A 84 -6.32 1.30 2.86
CA GLU A 84 -7.46 1.77 3.65
C GLU A 84 -8.80 1.63 2.91
N HIS A 85 -8.76 1.42 1.59
CA HIS A 85 -9.93 1.27 0.72
C HIS A 85 -10.21 -0.18 0.32
N VAL A 86 -9.30 -1.10 0.63
CA VAL A 86 -9.45 -2.53 0.32
C VAL A 86 -10.60 -3.13 1.13
N GLU A 87 -11.41 -4.00 0.54
CA GLU A 87 -12.49 -4.66 1.28
C GLU A 87 -11.93 -5.66 2.32
N PRO A 88 -12.60 -5.85 3.47
CA PRO A 88 -12.17 -6.82 4.46
C PRO A 88 -12.31 -8.28 3.95
N PRO A 89 -11.43 -9.22 4.36
CA PRO A 89 -10.28 -9.00 5.24
C PRO A 89 -9.08 -8.42 4.48
N VAL A 90 -8.50 -7.34 5.00
CA VAL A 90 -7.36 -6.63 4.37
C VAL A 90 -6.09 -7.48 4.34
N SER A 91 -5.95 -8.47 5.23
CA SER A 91 -4.81 -9.38 5.30
C SER A 91 -4.48 -10.02 3.95
N ARG A 92 -5.51 -10.33 3.15
CA ARG A 92 -5.33 -10.90 1.80
C ARG A 92 -4.50 -10.00 0.89
N ALA A 93 -4.70 -8.69 0.97
CA ALA A 93 -3.93 -7.73 0.17
C ALA A 93 -2.46 -7.67 0.61
N PHE A 94 -2.18 -7.75 1.91
CA PHE A 94 -0.81 -7.81 2.43
C PHE A 94 -0.11 -9.11 2.03
N GLU A 95 -0.79 -10.26 2.16
CA GLU A 95 -0.30 -11.56 1.71
C GLU A 95 0.02 -11.55 0.21
N ASN A 96 -0.87 -11.01 -0.61
CA ASN A 96 -0.65 -10.94 -2.05
C ASN A 96 0.43 -9.95 -2.44
N ALA A 97 0.56 -8.80 -1.74
CA ALA A 97 1.69 -7.90 -1.92
C ALA A 97 3.03 -8.62 -1.68
N LYS A 98 3.10 -9.47 -0.65
CA LYS A 98 4.26 -10.34 -0.40
C LYS A 98 4.46 -11.37 -1.51
N LYS A 99 3.40 -12.03 -1.99
CA LYS A 99 3.49 -13.05 -3.05
C LYS A 99 4.00 -12.48 -4.37
N LEU A 100 3.68 -11.24 -4.71
CA LEU A 100 4.16 -10.59 -5.94
C LEU A 100 5.69 -10.40 -5.95
N LEU A 101 6.31 -10.29 -4.77
CA LEU A 101 7.73 -9.97 -4.64
C LEU A 101 8.63 -11.20 -4.79
N LYS A 102 9.72 -11.04 -5.53
CA LYS A 102 10.89 -11.94 -5.52
C LYS A 102 11.48 -12.03 -4.10
N PRO A 103 12.28 -13.08 -3.81
CA PRO A 103 13.12 -13.10 -2.61
C PRO A 103 13.97 -11.82 -2.48
N GLY A 104 13.81 -11.12 -1.36
CA GLY A 104 14.48 -9.84 -1.10
C GLY A 104 13.90 -8.65 -1.86
N GLY A 105 12.74 -8.78 -2.51
CA GLY A 105 11.99 -7.64 -3.03
C GLY A 105 11.44 -6.75 -1.92
N ALA A 106 11.06 -5.52 -2.26
CA ALA A 106 10.62 -4.53 -1.29
C ALA A 106 9.19 -4.04 -1.56
N PHE A 107 8.38 -3.97 -0.51
CA PHE A 107 7.08 -3.31 -0.53
C PHE A 107 7.22 -1.91 0.06
N ILE A 108 6.99 -0.89 -0.75
CA ILE A 108 7.06 0.52 -0.34
C ILE A 108 5.62 0.98 -0.22
N PHE A 109 5.17 1.35 0.97
CA PHE A 109 3.78 1.70 1.14
C PHE A 109 3.48 2.82 2.13
N SER A 110 2.33 3.46 1.94
CA SER A 110 1.73 4.39 2.90
C SER A 110 0.22 4.18 2.98
N VAL A 111 -0.29 4.36 4.20
CA VAL A 111 -1.72 4.44 4.52
C VAL A 111 -1.90 5.48 5.62
N PRO A 112 -3.09 6.10 5.74
CA PRO A 112 -3.47 6.79 6.96
C PRO A 112 -3.42 5.84 8.15
N PHE A 113 -2.67 6.20 9.19
CA PHE A 113 -2.67 5.45 10.44
C PHE A 113 -2.65 6.36 11.67
N SER A 114 -3.13 5.81 12.78
CA SER A 114 -3.26 6.44 14.09
C SER A 114 -2.34 5.79 15.13
N HIS A 115 -2.19 6.44 16.30
CA HIS A 115 -1.48 5.90 17.47
C HIS A 115 -0.02 5.46 17.21
N PRO A 116 0.87 6.35 16.74
CA PRO A 116 2.25 5.99 16.44
C PRO A 116 2.99 5.54 17.71
N GLY A 117 3.68 4.42 17.64
CA GLY A 117 4.44 3.86 18.76
C GLY A 117 3.58 3.32 19.93
N GLU A 118 2.26 3.26 19.81
CA GLU A 118 1.40 2.57 20.77
C GLU A 118 1.20 1.11 20.35
N GLU A 119 1.33 0.18 21.29
CA GLU A 119 1.19 -1.25 21.05
C GLU A 119 -0.25 -1.73 21.26
N MET A 120 -0.62 -2.83 20.60
CA MET A 120 -1.91 -3.53 20.78
C MET A 120 -3.16 -2.67 20.50
N VAL A 121 -3.03 -1.57 19.76
CA VAL A 121 -4.17 -0.78 19.30
C VAL A 121 -4.76 -1.46 18.05
N PRO A 122 -6.06 -1.78 17.99
CA PRO A 122 -6.66 -2.39 16.82
C PRO A 122 -6.90 -1.37 15.70
N THR A 123 -6.84 -1.84 14.45
CA THR A 123 -7.39 -1.10 13.29
C THR A 123 -8.90 -0.91 13.49
N GLN A 124 -9.40 0.29 13.17
CA GLN A 124 -10.82 0.56 13.14
C GLN A 124 -11.37 0.20 11.76
N GLU A 125 -12.08 -0.93 11.65
CA GLU A 125 -12.87 -1.27 10.47
C GLU A 125 -14.23 -0.56 10.54
N HIS A 126 -14.60 0.17 9.49
CA HIS A 126 -15.92 0.81 9.40
C HIS A 126 -17.01 -0.20 9.04
N PHE A 127 -16.64 -1.24 8.27
CA PHE A 127 -17.57 -2.24 7.75
C PHE A 127 -17.04 -3.68 7.94
N PRO A 128 -16.88 -4.18 9.19
CA PRO A 128 -16.23 -5.47 9.45
C PRO A 128 -16.94 -6.68 8.82
N ASP A 129 -18.26 -6.59 8.62
CA ASP A 129 -19.09 -7.66 8.02
C ASP A 129 -19.38 -7.42 6.51
N LEU A 130 -18.63 -6.53 5.84
CA LEU A 130 -18.85 -6.20 4.43
C LEU A 130 -18.74 -7.44 3.53
N ASN A 131 -19.70 -7.62 2.62
CA ASN A 131 -19.74 -8.79 1.74
C ASN A 131 -20.38 -8.52 0.39
N ASP A 132 -21.68 -8.23 0.34
CA ASP A 132 -22.40 -7.87 -0.89
C ASP A 132 -23.07 -6.52 -0.69
N TYR A 133 -22.45 -5.47 -1.22
CA TYR A 133 -22.86 -4.10 -0.95
C TYR A 133 -23.07 -3.27 -2.20
N SER A 134 -23.90 -2.24 -2.02
CA SER A 134 -24.10 -1.19 -3.01
C SER A 134 -24.11 0.16 -2.31
N ILE A 135 -23.57 1.17 -2.99
CA ILE A 135 -23.62 2.55 -2.53
C ILE A 135 -24.60 3.29 -3.43
N THR A 136 -25.58 3.96 -2.83
CA THR A 136 -26.60 4.72 -3.56
C THR A 136 -26.66 6.16 -3.07
N LYS A 137 -26.92 7.09 -3.99
CA LYS A 137 -27.14 8.50 -3.63
C LYS A 137 -28.57 8.70 -3.16
N THR A 138 -28.74 9.32 -2.00
CA THR A 138 -30.02 9.67 -1.37
C THR A 138 -30.14 11.20 -1.25
N PRO A 139 -31.32 11.75 -0.89
CA PRO A 139 -31.45 13.18 -0.59
C PRO A 139 -30.58 13.64 0.59
N LYS A 140 -30.14 12.72 1.47
CA LYS A 140 -29.31 13.02 2.65
C LYS A 140 -27.81 12.83 2.41
N GLY A 141 -27.39 12.28 1.28
CA GLY A 141 -25.99 11.96 1.01
C GLY A 141 -25.83 10.64 0.26
N TYR A 142 -24.86 9.82 0.67
CA TYR A 142 -24.68 8.47 0.14
C TYR A 142 -25.03 7.46 1.23
N GLN A 143 -25.64 6.35 0.84
CA GLN A 143 -25.96 5.24 1.74
C GLN A 143 -25.35 3.96 1.20
N LEU A 144 -24.62 3.25 2.05
CA LEU A 144 -24.14 1.90 1.79
C LEU A 144 -25.15 0.91 2.35
N LYS A 145 -25.65 0.01 1.49
CA LYS A 145 -26.42 -1.16 1.88
C LYS A 145 -25.55 -2.39 1.72
N ASN A 146 -25.31 -3.13 2.79
CA ASN A 146 -24.56 -4.39 2.80
C ASN A 146 -25.49 -5.56 3.14
N THR A 147 -25.27 -6.70 2.49
CA THR A 147 -25.79 -8.01 2.90
C THR A 147 -24.61 -8.85 3.37
N THR A 148 -24.56 -9.12 4.68
CA THR A 148 -23.51 -9.90 5.32
C THR A 148 -23.54 -11.36 4.85
N ARG A 149 -22.48 -12.12 5.14
CA ARG A 149 -22.40 -13.55 4.78
C ARG A 149 -23.51 -14.42 5.40
N ASP A 150 -24.01 -14.03 6.57
CA ASP A 150 -25.13 -14.69 7.26
C ASP A 150 -26.51 -14.13 6.84
N GLY A 151 -26.55 -13.22 5.85
CA GLY A 151 -27.79 -12.70 5.25
C GLY A 151 -28.42 -11.52 5.98
N ARG A 152 -27.77 -10.95 7.01
CA ARG A 152 -28.23 -9.72 7.67
C ARG A 152 -28.03 -8.53 6.73
N VAL A 153 -29.01 -7.63 6.69
CA VAL A 153 -28.90 -6.37 5.94
C VAL A 153 -28.45 -5.26 6.89
N GLN A 154 -27.40 -4.54 6.50
CA GLN A 154 -26.87 -3.39 7.21
C GLN A 154 -26.95 -2.14 6.32
N TYR A 155 -27.15 -0.98 6.95
CA TYR A 155 -27.19 0.31 6.28
C TYR A 155 -26.23 1.27 6.99
N PHE A 156 -25.48 2.04 6.21
CA PHE A 156 -24.53 3.03 6.71
C PHE A 156 -24.67 4.33 5.92
N ASP A 157 -24.80 5.46 6.61
CA ASP A 157 -25.02 6.78 6.00
C ASP A 157 -23.80 7.73 6.18
N ASP A 158 -22.97 7.50 7.20
CA ASP A 158 -21.81 8.34 7.53
C ASP A 158 -20.55 7.87 6.77
N LEU A 159 -20.64 7.84 5.44
CA LEU A 159 -19.57 7.34 4.57
C LEU A 159 -18.47 8.39 4.36
N ILE A 160 -17.21 7.97 4.46
CA ILE A 160 -16.04 8.79 4.20
C ILE A 160 -15.47 8.43 2.82
N PHE A 161 -15.31 9.42 1.94
CA PHE A 161 -14.73 9.23 0.60
C PHE A 161 -13.46 10.05 0.41
N HIS A 162 -12.42 9.44 -0.16
CA HIS A 162 -11.18 10.12 -0.56
C HIS A 162 -11.22 10.49 -2.04
N GLY A 163 -10.95 11.75 -2.37
CA GLY A 163 -11.08 12.30 -3.73
C GLY A 163 -12.44 12.94 -4.06
N GLY A 164 -13.35 13.03 -3.08
CA GLY A 164 -14.66 13.67 -3.18
C GLY A 164 -15.84 12.72 -2.92
N PRO A 165 -17.07 13.21 -2.70
CA PRO A 165 -18.21 12.33 -2.44
C PRO A 165 -18.48 11.32 -3.57
N GLY A 166 -18.53 10.03 -3.25
CA GLY A 166 -18.82 8.96 -4.21
C GLY A 166 -17.63 8.45 -5.03
N SER A 167 -16.39 8.85 -4.71
CA SER A 167 -15.17 8.33 -5.35
C SER A 167 -14.72 7.00 -4.73
N THR A 168 -13.82 7.04 -3.75
CA THR A 168 -13.19 5.87 -3.14
C THR A 168 -13.53 5.84 -1.66
N LEU A 169 -14.29 4.83 -1.24
CA LEU A 169 -14.79 4.68 0.12
C LEU A 169 -13.65 4.27 1.06
N GLU A 170 -13.48 4.97 2.18
CA GLU A 170 -12.62 4.53 3.28
C GLU A 170 -13.28 3.33 3.98
N MET A 171 -12.58 2.20 4.00
CA MET A 171 -13.05 0.97 4.66
C MET A 171 -12.57 0.89 6.11
N ARG A 172 -11.43 1.50 6.41
CA ARG A 172 -10.76 1.42 7.71
C ARG A 172 -9.84 2.60 7.99
N VAL A 173 -9.53 2.80 9.26
CA VAL A 173 -8.40 3.62 9.74
C VAL A 173 -7.43 2.70 10.48
N PHE A 174 -6.21 2.57 9.95
CA PHE A 174 -5.19 1.73 10.59
C PHE A 174 -4.72 2.32 11.92
N SER A 175 -4.32 1.45 12.84
CA SER A 175 -3.35 1.79 13.88
C SER A 175 -1.95 1.37 13.42
N GLU A 176 -0.90 2.03 13.92
CA GLU A 176 0.48 1.64 13.60
C GLU A 176 0.74 0.17 13.97
N SER A 177 0.39 -0.25 15.19
CA SER A 177 0.62 -1.63 15.66
C SER A 177 -0.11 -2.68 14.83
N SER A 178 -1.40 -2.49 14.54
CA SER A 178 -2.18 -3.47 13.77
C SER A 178 -1.70 -3.55 12.32
N MET A 179 -1.25 -2.45 11.73
CA MET A 179 -0.66 -2.43 10.39
C MET A 179 0.67 -3.19 10.34
N LEU A 180 1.53 -3.00 11.35
CA LEU A 180 2.78 -3.77 11.48
C LEU A 180 2.49 -5.27 11.64
N ASP A 181 1.48 -5.62 12.43
CA ASP A 181 1.07 -7.01 12.60
C ASP A 181 0.57 -7.64 11.29
N GLU A 182 -0.17 -6.91 10.44
CA GLU A 182 -0.58 -7.40 9.11
C GLU A 182 0.62 -7.72 8.22
N LEU A 183 1.64 -6.85 8.21
CA LEU A 183 2.88 -7.11 7.46
C LEU A 183 3.61 -8.35 7.99
N THR A 184 3.76 -8.45 9.31
CA THR A 184 4.40 -9.60 9.93
C THR A 184 3.64 -10.90 9.65
N ARG A 185 2.30 -10.88 9.74
CA ARG A 185 1.46 -12.03 9.37
C ARG A 185 1.59 -12.42 7.90
N ALA A 186 1.71 -11.45 7.00
CA ALA A 186 1.96 -11.69 5.58
C ALA A 186 3.37 -12.27 5.30
N GLY A 187 4.26 -12.25 6.29
CA GLY A 187 5.58 -12.86 6.25
C GLY A 187 6.71 -11.87 5.95
N PHE A 188 6.49 -10.57 6.10
CA PHE A 188 7.57 -9.58 6.13
C PHE A 188 8.25 -9.56 7.51
N ASP A 189 9.58 -9.52 7.54
CA ASP A 189 10.39 -9.58 8.78
C ASP A 189 11.38 -8.41 8.89
N GLU A 190 11.60 -7.66 7.82
CA GLU A 190 12.36 -6.40 7.81
C GLU A 190 11.40 -5.25 7.49
N ILE A 191 10.90 -4.57 8.53
CA ILE A 191 9.94 -3.47 8.39
C ILE A 191 10.58 -2.18 8.92
N THR A 192 10.56 -1.12 8.12
CA THR A 192 11.13 0.18 8.49
C THR A 192 10.12 1.30 8.30
N ILE A 193 9.76 1.99 9.38
CA ILE A 193 8.95 3.21 9.34
C ILE A 193 9.86 4.43 9.12
N TYR A 194 9.66 5.15 8.02
CA TYR A 194 10.50 6.29 7.65
C TYR A 194 9.95 7.61 8.23
N SER A 195 10.02 7.73 9.55
CA SER A 195 9.62 8.94 10.29
C SER A 195 10.66 10.06 10.31
N GLY A 196 11.89 9.80 9.81
CA GLY A 196 12.96 10.79 9.72
C GLY A 196 12.77 11.78 8.57
N SER A 197 13.09 13.05 8.80
CA SER A 197 13.12 14.07 7.73
C SER A 197 14.42 13.96 6.90
N ASP A 198 14.32 14.19 5.60
CA ASP A 198 15.46 14.36 4.69
C ASP A 198 15.36 15.71 3.98
N LEU A 199 15.82 16.73 4.70
CA LEU A 199 15.74 18.12 4.26
C LEU A 199 16.52 18.38 2.96
N ARG A 200 17.57 17.58 2.69
CA ARG A 200 18.35 17.69 1.44
C ARG A 200 17.51 17.39 0.21
N HIS A 201 16.54 16.49 0.34
CA HIS A 201 15.59 16.13 -0.71
C HIS A 201 14.21 16.78 -0.49
N GLY A 202 14.11 17.73 0.44
CA GLY A 202 12.89 18.46 0.76
C GLY A 202 11.79 17.59 1.38
N ILE A 203 12.18 16.59 2.17
CA ILE A 203 11.26 15.71 2.91
C ILE A 203 11.28 16.15 4.36
N TYR A 204 10.12 16.59 4.85
CA TYR A 204 9.96 17.05 6.22
C TYR A 204 8.68 16.46 6.81
N TRP A 205 8.81 15.84 7.97
CA TRP A 205 7.71 15.19 8.69
C TRP A 205 7.54 15.88 10.05
N PRO A 206 6.70 16.93 10.14
CA PRO A 206 6.44 17.60 11.42
C PRO A 206 5.61 16.73 12.37
N GLN A 207 4.86 15.77 11.82
CA GLN A 207 4.02 14.83 12.53
C GLN A 207 4.44 13.42 12.15
N LYS A 208 4.32 12.47 13.08
CA LYS A 208 4.74 11.08 12.88
C LYS A 208 3.63 10.17 12.34
N TRP A 209 2.44 10.70 12.12
CA TRP A 209 1.28 9.93 11.63
C TRP A 209 1.34 9.82 10.11
N SER A 210 0.91 8.67 9.58
CA SER A 210 0.79 8.42 8.14
C SER A 210 2.10 8.61 7.36
N VAL A 211 3.25 8.38 8.01
CA VAL A 211 4.55 8.37 7.32
C VAL A 211 4.70 7.08 6.53
N PRO A 212 5.35 7.11 5.35
CA PRO A 212 5.55 5.91 4.54
C PRO A 212 6.55 4.95 5.18
N LEU A 213 6.50 3.70 4.76
CA LEU A 213 7.33 2.63 5.30
C LEU A 213 7.78 1.66 4.19
N SER A 214 8.78 0.84 4.50
CA SER A 214 9.18 -0.30 3.67
C SER A 214 9.03 -1.61 4.43
N ALA A 215 8.73 -2.68 3.70
CA ALA A 215 8.71 -4.05 4.22
C ALA A 215 9.41 -5.01 3.25
N ARG A 216 10.24 -5.91 3.79
CA ARG A 216 10.95 -6.96 3.02
C ARG A 216 10.90 -8.30 3.73
N VAL A 217 11.29 -9.32 2.99
CA VAL A 217 11.69 -10.62 3.54
C VAL A 217 13.22 -10.66 3.56
N SER A 218 13.79 -10.90 4.73
CA SER A 218 15.21 -11.03 4.94
C SER A 218 15.77 -12.08 3.98
N ARG A 219 16.87 -11.73 3.31
CA ARG A 219 17.61 -12.75 2.56
C ARG A 219 18.21 -13.66 3.62
N LYS A 220 17.62 -14.84 3.83
CA LYS A 220 18.29 -15.90 4.60
C LYS A 220 19.68 -16.06 4.01
N THR A 221 20.69 -15.58 4.73
CA THR A 221 22.07 -15.96 4.47
C THR A 221 22.06 -17.48 4.52
N LYS A 222 22.42 -18.16 3.43
CA LYS A 222 22.84 -19.55 3.55
C LYS A 222 23.92 -19.53 4.63
N SER A 223 23.59 -20.05 5.81
CA SER A 223 24.62 -20.46 6.74
C SER A 223 25.47 -21.46 5.97
N ASP A 224 26.72 -21.08 5.66
CA ASP A 224 27.69 -22.01 5.13
C ASP A 224 27.75 -23.23 6.07
N PRO A 225 27.61 -24.47 5.57
CA PRO A 225 27.94 -25.65 6.34
C PRO A 225 29.45 -25.73 6.63
#